data_AF-A0A0F8YXK5-F1
#
_entry.id   AF-A0A0F8YXK5-F1
#
_cell.length_a   1.000
_cell.length_b   1.000
_cell.length_c   1.000
_cell.angle_alpha   90.00
_cell.angle_beta   90.00
_cell.angle_gamma   90.00
#
_symmetry.space_group_name_H-M   'P 1'
#
loop_
_entity.id
_entity.type
_entity.pdbx_description
1 polymer ?
#
loop_
_entity_poly.entity_id
_entity_poly.type
_entity_poly.pdbx_seq_one_letter_code
_entity_poly.pdbx_strand_id
1 'polypeptide(L)'
;MPYSIRLINTDGQVYYWPNISGKPRVSSFPYLYDIVEDNIPDHFPLHKFGFNGAVPATEEDIWEGSAVYSYIPVAESLNISCVNISDTIAGTGARVVKLLGLDGNYNEVDESVNTNGQTGVATINAFIRIPRMIITEAGSHEKNWDTVYAGTGAIVTGVPTNVYNLITTGLNQTLMGLWTVPANHTAFITGLYASTGIANKTTEFELYIRPFGELFQLKQKYHIIAGVITRSFDLPLKVTEKSDIAMRATAVAGGGAISASFDLWYEK
;
A
#
# COMPACT_ATOMS: atom_id res chain seq x y z
N MET A 1 -18.74 -34.98 -35.99
CA MET A 1 -18.86 -33.56 -36.35
C MET A 1 -18.78 -32.76 -35.06
N PRO A 2 -17.95 -31.71 -34.95
CA PRO A 2 -17.97 -30.85 -33.77
C PRO A 2 -19.28 -30.05 -33.78
N TYR A 3 -20.11 -30.22 -32.75
CA TYR A 3 -21.31 -29.41 -32.55
C TYR A 3 -20.88 -28.08 -31.91
N SER A 4 -21.43 -26.95 -32.37
CA SER A 4 -21.30 -25.66 -31.70
C SER A 4 -22.61 -25.29 -31.02
N ILE A 5 -22.56 -24.98 -29.72
CA ILE A 5 -23.69 -24.44 -28.95
C ILE A 5 -23.65 -22.91 -29.05
N ARG A 6 -24.77 -22.28 -29.40
CA ARG A 6 -24.94 -20.83 -29.40
C ARG A 6 -26.20 -20.49 -28.61
N LEU A 7 -26.12 -19.50 -27.73
CA LEU A 7 -27.30 -18.90 -27.11
C LEU A 7 -27.71 -17.70 -27.93
N ILE A 8 -29.00 -17.63 -28.25
CA ILE A 8 -29.58 -16.56 -29.07
C ILE A 8 -30.73 -15.98 -28.24
N ASN A 9 -30.79 -14.65 -28.12
CA ASN A 9 -31.92 -14.00 -27.48
C ASN A 9 -33.16 -14.05 -28.38
N THR A 10 -34.30 -13.58 -27.88
CA THR A 10 -35.55 -13.52 -28.66
C THR A 10 -35.47 -12.66 -29.90
N ASP A 11 -34.46 -11.77 -29.99
CA ASP A 11 -34.24 -10.85 -31.10
C ASP A 11 -33.22 -11.38 -32.12
N GLY A 12 -32.74 -12.63 -31.97
CA GLY A 12 -31.79 -13.24 -32.89
C GLY A 12 -30.32 -12.86 -32.65
N GLN A 13 -30.01 -12.08 -31.61
CA GLN A 13 -28.64 -11.73 -31.24
C GLN A 13 -27.96 -12.89 -30.52
N VAL A 14 -26.76 -13.23 -30.98
CA VAL A 14 -25.93 -14.28 -30.37
C VAL A 14 -25.27 -13.71 -29.10
N TYR A 15 -25.54 -14.33 -27.96
CA TYR A 15 -24.74 -14.12 -26.75
C TYR A 15 -23.47 -14.98 -26.84
N TYR A 16 -22.33 -14.32 -26.98
CA TYR A 16 -21.04 -14.98 -26.80
C TYR A 16 -20.81 -15.19 -25.31
N TRP A 17 -20.57 -16.43 -24.89
CA TRP A 17 -20.07 -16.67 -23.54
C TRP A 17 -18.68 -16.04 -23.45
N PRO A 18 -18.39 -15.26 -22.40
CA PRO A 18 -17.01 -15.00 -22.02
C PRO A 18 -16.32 -16.36 -21.93
N ASN A 19 -15.30 -16.57 -22.75
CA ASN A 19 -14.57 -17.82 -22.84
C ASN A 19 -13.09 -17.55 -22.70
N ILE A 20 -12.40 -18.46 -22.03
CA ILE A 20 -10.94 -18.52 -22.00
C ILE A 20 -10.59 -19.77 -22.81
N SER A 21 -9.89 -19.57 -23.93
CA SER A 21 -9.46 -20.66 -24.81
C SER A 21 -10.61 -21.58 -25.28
N GLY A 22 -11.78 -21.01 -25.60
CA GLY A 22 -12.91 -21.75 -26.17
C GLY A 22 -13.76 -22.57 -25.20
N LYS A 23 -13.53 -22.43 -23.88
CA LYS A 23 -14.37 -23.05 -22.84
C LYS A 23 -15.36 -22.03 -22.26
N PRO A 24 -16.67 -22.35 -22.16
CA PRO A 24 -17.65 -21.51 -21.47
C PRO A 24 -17.19 -21.28 -20.03
N ARG A 25 -17.07 -20.01 -19.62
CA ARG A 25 -16.69 -19.68 -18.26
C ARG A 25 -17.91 -19.77 -17.35
N VAL A 26 -17.86 -20.70 -16.40
CA VAL A 26 -18.80 -20.80 -15.28
C VAL A 26 -17.95 -20.77 -14.03
N SER A 27 -18.00 -19.68 -13.26
CA SER A 27 -17.41 -19.67 -11.93
C SER A 27 -18.46 -20.13 -10.93
N SER A 28 -18.17 -21.24 -10.24
CA SER A 28 -18.92 -21.69 -9.07
C SER A 28 -18.24 -21.27 -7.77
N PHE A 29 -17.23 -20.41 -7.83
CA PHE A 29 -16.43 -19.99 -6.69
C PHE A 29 -16.86 -18.60 -6.20
N PRO A 30 -16.55 -18.25 -4.93
CA PRO A 30 -16.75 -16.89 -4.42
C PRO A 30 -16.12 -15.85 -5.34
N TYR A 31 -16.84 -14.74 -5.56
CA TYR A 31 -16.47 -13.63 -6.47
C TYR A 31 -15.02 -13.12 -6.32
N LEU A 32 -14.47 -13.12 -5.10
CA LEU A 32 -13.09 -12.69 -4.85
C LEU A 32 -12.04 -13.60 -5.51
N TYR A 33 -12.30 -14.90 -5.68
CA TYR A 33 -11.38 -15.79 -6.38
C TYR A 33 -11.33 -15.46 -7.87
N ASP A 34 -12.47 -15.11 -8.47
CA ASP A 34 -12.53 -14.69 -9.87
C ASP A 34 -11.78 -13.37 -10.11
N ILE A 35 -11.68 -12.49 -9.11
CA ILE A 35 -10.85 -11.28 -9.17
C ILE A 35 -9.37 -11.67 -9.16
N VAL A 36 -8.95 -12.54 -8.24
CA VAL A 36 -7.53 -12.94 -8.10
C VAL A 36 -7.03 -13.77 -9.28
N GLU A 37 -7.93 -14.52 -9.94
CA GLU A 37 -7.61 -15.27 -11.17
C GLU A 37 -7.62 -14.40 -12.44
N ASP A 38 -7.74 -13.07 -12.31
CA ASP A 38 -7.89 -12.10 -13.41
C ASP A 38 -9.06 -12.41 -14.36
N ASN A 39 -10.04 -13.16 -13.86
CA ASN A 39 -11.15 -13.58 -14.67
C ASN A 39 -12.17 -12.42 -14.84
N ILE A 40 -12.24 -11.47 -13.91
CA ILE A 40 -13.12 -10.29 -14.01
C ILE A 40 -12.27 -9.08 -14.45
N PRO A 41 -12.46 -8.57 -15.67
CA PRO A 41 -11.72 -7.40 -16.15
C PRO A 41 -11.90 -6.19 -15.23
N ASP A 42 -10.85 -5.38 -15.13
CA ASP A 42 -10.83 -4.13 -14.36
C ASP A 42 -11.16 -4.27 -12.87
N HIS A 43 -10.94 -5.45 -12.27
CA HIS A 43 -11.01 -5.67 -10.83
C HIS A 43 -9.65 -6.16 -10.35
N PHE A 44 -9.13 -5.51 -9.31
CA PHE A 44 -7.77 -5.71 -8.86
C PHE A 44 -7.76 -6.01 -7.35
N PRO A 45 -7.12 -7.10 -6.91
CA PRO A 45 -6.98 -7.39 -5.50
C PRO A 45 -5.86 -6.54 -4.88
N LEU A 46 -6.02 -6.15 -3.62
CA LEU A 46 -4.98 -5.48 -2.85
C LEU A 46 -4.97 -5.98 -1.40
N HIS A 47 -3.81 -6.44 -0.97
CA HIS A 47 -3.50 -6.67 0.44
C HIS A 47 -2.52 -5.60 0.93
N LYS A 48 -2.92 -4.81 1.91
CA LYS A 48 -2.09 -3.73 2.47
C LYS A 48 -1.83 -3.96 3.94
N PHE A 49 -0.58 -3.80 4.37
CA PHE A 49 -0.16 -4.06 5.74
C PHE A 49 0.94 -3.10 6.19
N GLY A 50 0.99 -2.85 7.49
CA GLY A 50 1.97 -2.02 8.15
C GLY A 50 2.28 -2.49 9.56
N PHE A 51 3.34 -1.92 10.12
CA PHE A 51 3.79 -2.17 11.48
C PHE A 51 4.30 -0.87 12.09
N ASN A 52 3.94 -0.61 13.34
CA ASN A 52 4.58 0.41 14.18
C ASN A 52 5.01 -0.26 15.49
N GLY A 53 6.32 -0.33 15.72
CA GLY A 53 6.91 -1.02 16.86
C GLY A 53 6.99 -0.20 18.15
N ALA A 54 6.64 1.09 18.10
CA ALA A 54 6.83 2.02 19.21
C ALA A 54 5.70 3.05 19.28
N VAL A 55 4.45 2.59 19.30
CA VAL A 55 3.26 3.45 19.33
C VAL A 55 3.27 4.32 20.61
N PRO A 56 3.24 5.67 20.48
CA PRO A 56 3.27 6.59 21.60
C PRO A 56 1.87 6.84 22.17
N ALA A 57 1.78 7.77 23.14
CA ALA A 57 0.50 8.25 23.68
C ALA A 57 -0.23 9.23 22.74
N THR A 58 0.43 9.65 21.65
CA THR A 58 -0.13 10.45 20.57
C THR A 58 -0.48 9.58 19.38
N GLU A 59 -1.39 10.04 18.53
CA GLU A 59 -1.78 9.32 17.32
C GLU A 59 -0.62 9.27 16.33
N GLU A 60 -0.34 8.08 15.82
CA GLU A 60 0.59 7.85 14.71
C GLU A 60 -0.08 6.94 13.66
N ASP A 61 0.32 7.08 12.40
CA ASP A 61 -0.04 6.09 11.39
C ASP A 61 0.72 4.78 11.62
N ILE A 62 0.17 3.67 11.13
CA ILE A 62 0.81 2.35 11.21
C ILE A 62 1.76 2.22 10.03
N TRP A 63 2.96 2.78 10.18
CA TRP A 63 4.05 2.72 9.21
C TRP A 63 5.41 2.78 9.91
N GLU A 64 6.51 2.69 9.14
CA GLU A 64 7.87 2.67 9.69
C GLU A 64 8.36 4.04 10.20
N GLY A 65 7.68 5.13 9.85
CA GLY A 65 7.96 6.45 10.43
C GLY A 65 7.31 6.63 11.81
N SER A 66 7.69 7.69 12.51
CA SER A 66 7.15 8.05 13.84
C SER A 66 6.46 9.40 13.77
N ALA A 67 5.25 9.39 13.21
CA ALA A 67 4.30 10.49 13.19
C ALA A 67 3.01 10.06 12.45
N VAL A 68 2.00 10.92 12.48
CA VAL A 68 1.00 10.96 11.42
C VAL A 68 1.69 11.26 10.08
N TYR A 69 1.40 10.44 9.09
CA TYR A 69 1.95 10.48 7.74
C TYR A 69 1.67 11.83 7.07
N SER A 70 2.75 12.42 6.58
CA SER A 70 2.69 13.68 5.84
C SER A 70 2.52 13.39 4.35
N TYR A 71 1.38 13.78 3.82
CA TYR A 71 1.09 13.63 2.39
C TYR A 71 1.77 14.72 1.57
N ILE A 72 2.24 14.35 0.38
CA ILE A 72 2.77 15.29 -0.61
C ILE A 72 1.62 16.22 -1.08
N PRO A 73 1.72 17.55 -0.90
CA PRO A 73 0.62 18.46 -1.19
C PRO A 73 0.42 18.71 -2.68
N VAL A 74 1.52 18.72 -3.46
CA VAL A 74 1.54 18.88 -4.91
C VAL A 74 2.56 17.90 -5.46
N ALA A 75 2.22 17.17 -6.51
CA ALA A 75 3.12 16.18 -7.08
C ALA A 75 4.49 16.77 -7.41
N GLU A 76 5.54 16.13 -6.93
CA GLU A 76 6.92 16.57 -7.10
C GLU A 76 7.85 15.36 -7.34
N SER A 77 9.00 15.61 -7.94
CA SER A 77 10.08 14.62 -8.04
C SER A 77 10.70 14.43 -6.66
N LEU A 78 11.09 13.20 -6.36
CA LEU A 78 11.62 12.79 -5.07
C LEU A 78 13.06 12.33 -5.23
N ASN A 79 13.86 12.50 -4.19
CA ASN A 79 15.19 11.94 -4.13
C ASN A 79 15.17 10.62 -3.36
N ILE A 80 15.72 9.58 -3.98
CA ILE A 80 16.07 8.32 -3.31
C ILE A 80 17.47 8.45 -2.74
N SER A 81 17.60 8.33 -1.43
CA SER A 81 18.89 8.37 -0.72
C SER A 81 18.94 7.33 0.39
N CYS A 82 20.14 6.90 0.74
CA CYS A 82 20.37 5.85 1.73
C CYS A 82 21.29 6.37 2.83
N VAL A 83 21.07 5.96 4.09
CA VAL A 83 21.98 6.33 5.19
C VAL A 83 23.37 5.73 4.98
N ASN A 84 23.45 4.49 4.49
CA ASN A 84 24.72 3.79 4.29
C ASN A 84 25.27 4.01 2.88
N ILE A 85 26.57 4.31 2.79
CA ILE A 85 27.26 4.50 1.50
C ILE A 85 27.36 3.22 0.65
N SER A 86 27.18 2.04 1.26
CA SER A 86 27.24 0.74 0.58
C SER A 86 25.92 0.39 -0.13
N ASP A 87 24.86 1.15 0.09
CA ASP A 87 23.59 1.08 -0.66
C ASP A 87 23.73 1.93 -1.95
N THR A 88 24.50 1.41 -2.89
CA THR A 88 24.82 2.05 -4.18
C THR A 88 24.89 0.98 -5.27
N ILE A 89 24.75 1.35 -6.54
CA ILE A 89 24.68 0.42 -7.70
C ILE A 89 25.81 -0.61 -7.75
N ALA A 90 27.03 -0.24 -7.35
CA ALA A 90 28.20 -1.12 -7.30
C ALA A 90 28.49 -1.66 -5.88
N GLY A 91 27.67 -1.30 -4.90
CA GLY A 91 27.83 -1.62 -3.49
C GLY A 91 27.33 -3.01 -3.13
N THR A 92 27.44 -3.32 -1.85
CA THR A 92 27.00 -4.61 -1.28
C THR A 92 25.56 -4.57 -0.80
N GLY A 93 24.99 -3.38 -0.57
CA GLY A 93 23.63 -3.18 -0.06
C GLY A 93 22.56 -3.05 -1.15
N ALA A 94 21.52 -2.26 -0.89
CA ALA A 94 20.48 -1.97 -1.88
C ALA A 94 21.07 -1.29 -3.11
N ARG A 95 20.59 -1.67 -4.30
CA ARG A 95 21.08 -1.16 -5.59
C ARG A 95 19.98 -0.47 -6.37
N VAL A 96 18.80 -1.08 -6.46
CA VAL A 96 17.64 -0.55 -7.19
C VAL A 96 16.42 -0.55 -6.29
N VAL A 97 15.73 0.58 -6.25
CA VAL A 97 14.49 0.79 -5.49
C VAL A 97 13.37 1.09 -6.48
N LYS A 98 12.33 0.26 -6.47
CA LYS A 98 11.09 0.48 -7.21
C LYS A 98 10.10 1.24 -6.35
N LEU A 99 9.62 2.38 -6.83
CA LEU A 99 8.51 3.13 -6.27
C LEU A 99 7.22 2.73 -6.98
N LEU A 100 6.18 2.48 -6.21
CA LEU A 100 4.80 2.34 -6.69
C LEU A 100 4.00 3.47 -6.09
N GLY A 101 3.44 4.31 -6.95
CA GLY A 101 2.91 5.61 -6.57
C GLY A 101 1.72 6.07 -7.40
N LEU A 102 1.27 7.28 -7.09
CA LEU A 102 0.28 8.02 -7.89
C LEU A 102 0.88 9.34 -8.37
N ASP A 103 0.59 9.73 -9.61
CA ASP A 103 0.98 11.01 -10.21
C ASP A 103 0.11 12.18 -9.69
N GLY A 104 0.34 13.40 -10.20
CA GLY A 104 -0.46 14.58 -9.81
C GLY A 104 -1.94 14.52 -10.18
N ASN A 105 -2.35 13.59 -11.04
CA ASN A 105 -3.74 13.32 -11.41
C ASN A 105 -4.32 12.10 -10.68
N TYR A 106 -3.58 11.51 -9.74
CA TYR A 106 -3.91 10.28 -9.02
C TYR A 106 -3.93 9.02 -9.91
N ASN A 107 -3.29 9.04 -11.08
CA ASN A 107 -3.09 7.83 -11.88
C ASN A 107 -1.94 7.02 -11.30
N GLU A 108 -2.03 5.69 -11.37
CA GLU A 108 -0.94 4.81 -10.96
C GLU A 108 0.29 5.02 -11.83
N VAL A 109 1.45 5.13 -11.19
CA VAL A 109 2.75 5.27 -11.84
C VAL A 109 3.80 4.52 -11.03
N ASP A 110 4.73 3.86 -11.72
CA ASP A 110 5.88 3.20 -11.11
C ASP A 110 7.20 3.67 -11.73
N GLU A 111 8.27 3.58 -10.94
CA GLU A 111 9.62 3.95 -11.36
C GLU A 111 10.66 3.14 -10.60
N SER A 112 11.72 2.69 -11.29
CA SER A 112 12.90 2.11 -10.64
C SER A 112 14.05 3.10 -10.64
N VAL A 113 14.61 3.37 -9.46
CA VAL A 113 15.70 4.32 -9.26
C VAL A 113 16.94 3.59 -8.76
N ASN A 114 18.08 3.85 -9.38
CA ASN A 114 19.37 3.37 -8.92
C ASN A 114 19.81 4.17 -7.69
N THR A 115 20.17 3.49 -6.62
CA THR A 115 20.70 4.11 -5.40
C THR A 115 22.13 4.62 -5.59
N ASN A 116 22.50 5.65 -4.83
CA ASN A 116 23.85 6.24 -4.85
C ASN A 116 24.36 6.59 -3.43
N GLY A 117 24.16 5.65 -2.49
CA GLY A 117 24.50 5.84 -1.09
C GLY A 117 23.80 7.07 -0.50
N GLN A 118 24.57 7.91 0.18
CA GLN A 118 24.06 9.13 0.81
C GLN A 118 23.68 10.25 -0.17
N THR A 119 24.01 10.12 -1.46
CA THR A 119 23.64 11.12 -2.47
C THR A 119 22.26 10.79 -3.03
N GLY A 120 21.36 11.77 -2.99
CA GLY A 120 20.02 11.63 -3.57
C GLY A 120 20.06 11.44 -5.09
N VAL A 121 19.26 10.50 -5.57
CA VAL A 121 18.97 10.31 -6.99
C VAL A 121 17.51 10.67 -7.23
N ALA A 122 17.28 11.68 -8.06
CA ALA A 122 15.95 12.20 -8.34
C ALA A 122 15.14 11.22 -9.22
N THR A 123 13.86 11.07 -8.91
CA THR A 123 12.90 10.40 -9.76
C THR A 123 12.61 11.22 -11.02
N ILE A 124 12.36 10.55 -12.13
CA ILE A 124 11.89 11.17 -13.38
C ILE A 124 10.42 11.54 -13.24
N ASN A 125 9.62 10.64 -12.66
CA ASN A 125 8.21 10.87 -12.42
C ASN A 125 8.01 11.76 -11.19
N ALA A 126 6.93 12.53 -11.21
CA ALA A 126 6.46 13.27 -10.05
C ALA A 126 5.36 12.47 -9.33
N PHE A 127 5.42 12.43 -8.00
CA PHE A 127 4.54 11.63 -7.18
C PHE A 127 3.73 12.50 -6.22
N ILE A 128 2.44 12.22 -6.08
CA ILE A 128 1.58 12.79 -5.03
C ILE A 128 1.31 11.79 -3.90
N ARG A 129 1.45 10.48 -4.16
CA ARG A 129 1.37 9.38 -3.19
C ARG A 129 2.40 8.32 -3.52
N ILE A 130 2.91 7.64 -2.48
CA ILE A 130 3.86 6.54 -2.63
C ILE A 130 3.48 5.44 -1.62
N PRO A 131 2.41 4.67 -1.85
CA PRO A 131 2.00 3.64 -0.91
C PRO A 131 3.03 2.52 -0.77
N ARG A 132 3.98 2.34 -1.70
CA ARG A 132 4.97 1.26 -1.61
C ARG A 132 6.30 1.64 -2.25
N MET A 133 7.39 1.30 -1.57
CA MET A 133 8.70 1.14 -2.19
C MET A 133 9.22 -0.28 -1.95
N ILE A 134 9.98 -0.82 -2.89
CA ILE A 134 10.52 -2.18 -2.87
C ILE A 134 11.98 -2.13 -3.34
N ILE A 135 12.89 -2.79 -2.62
CA ILE A 135 14.25 -3.03 -3.10
C ILE A 135 14.19 -4.22 -4.05
N THR A 136 14.41 -3.98 -5.34
CA THR A 136 14.32 -5.02 -6.37
C THR A 136 15.67 -5.64 -6.70
N GLU A 137 16.76 -4.91 -6.43
CA GLU A 137 18.12 -5.41 -6.59
C GLU A 137 18.98 -4.98 -5.41
N ALA A 138 19.81 -5.91 -4.92
CA ALA A 138 20.80 -5.68 -3.89
C ALA A 138 22.12 -6.38 -4.26
N GLY A 139 23.21 -5.97 -3.61
CA GLY A 139 24.50 -6.64 -3.72
C GLY A 139 24.56 -7.89 -2.83
N SER A 140 25.78 -8.27 -2.44
CA SER A 140 26.03 -9.48 -1.64
C SER A 140 25.40 -9.47 -0.24
N HIS A 141 24.87 -8.34 0.22
CA HIS A 141 24.13 -8.25 1.49
C HIS A 141 22.66 -8.69 1.34
N GLU A 142 22.14 -8.75 0.11
CA GLU A 142 20.76 -9.17 -0.22
C GLU A 142 19.64 -8.29 0.41
N LYS A 143 20.02 -7.13 0.96
CA LYS A 143 19.16 -6.11 1.55
C LYS A 143 19.89 -4.76 1.62
N ASN A 144 19.17 -3.72 1.99
CA ASN A 144 19.79 -2.46 2.40
C ASN A 144 20.61 -2.62 3.69
N TRP A 145 21.75 -1.94 3.77
CA TRP A 145 22.52 -1.88 5.02
C TRP A 145 21.80 -1.05 6.07
N ASP A 146 21.23 0.07 5.66
CA ASP A 146 20.52 0.99 6.54
C ASP A 146 19.35 1.65 5.78
N THR A 147 18.65 2.58 6.41
CA THR A 147 17.39 3.13 5.93
C THR A 147 17.54 3.77 4.55
N VAL A 148 16.62 3.42 3.67
CA VAL A 148 16.44 4.06 2.36
C VAL A 148 15.27 5.02 2.45
N TYR A 149 15.42 6.25 1.98
CA TYR A 149 14.40 7.29 2.01
C TYR A 149 13.93 7.68 0.61
N ALA A 150 12.66 8.06 0.50
CA ALA A 150 12.16 8.93 -0.55
C ALA A 150 11.71 10.25 0.07
N GLY A 151 12.27 11.36 -0.43
CA GLY A 151 12.03 12.67 0.17
C GLY A 151 12.50 13.84 -0.68
N THR A 152 12.36 15.04 -0.12
CA THR A 152 12.78 16.30 -0.76
C THR A 152 13.57 17.19 0.20
N GLY A 153 14.12 18.29 -0.33
CA GLY A 153 14.97 19.21 0.40
C GLY A 153 16.43 18.76 0.48
N ALA A 154 17.19 19.39 1.37
CA ALA A 154 18.60 19.06 1.57
C ALA A 154 18.76 17.66 2.16
N ILE A 155 19.78 16.94 1.69
CA ILE A 155 20.12 15.59 2.16
C ILE A 155 21.38 15.69 3.02
N VAL A 156 21.27 15.30 4.30
CA VAL A 156 22.39 15.28 5.25
C VAL A 156 22.58 13.85 5.72
N THR A 157 23.75 13.27 5.46
CA THR A 157 24.07 11.89 5.83
C THR A 157 23.02 10.89 5.30
N GLY A 158 22.55 11.11 4.07
CA GLY A 158 21.55 10.26 3.41
C GLY A 158 20.10 10.51 3.82
N VAL A 159 19.83 11.41 4.77
CA VAL A 159 18.47 11.74 5.23
C VAL A 159 17.98 13.03 4.56
N PRO A 160 16.88 12.98 3.78
CA PRO A 160 16.24 14.18 3.25
C PRO A 160 15.58 15.02 4.35
N THR A 161 15.45 16.33 4.13
CA THR A 161 14.77 17.24 5.06
C THR A 161 13.29 16.86 5.23
N ASN A 162 12.61 16.56 4.11
CA ASN A 162 11.23 16.10 4.11
C ASN A 162 11.21 14.63 3.70
N VAL A 163 10.80 13.74 4.61
CA VAL A 163 10.69 12.30 4.35
C VAL A 163 9.23 11.95 4.07
N TYR A 164 8.97 11.36 2.91
CA TYR A 164 7.63 10.93 2.51
C TYR A 164 7.48 9.40 2.49
N ASN A 165 8.58 8.66 2.41
CA ASN A 165 8.57 7.22 2.57
C ASN A 165 9.96 6.73 2.99
N LEU A 166 10.03 5.57 3.64
CA LEU A 166 11.29 4.95 4.03
C LEU A 166 11.19 3.42 4.04
N ILE A 167 12.31 2.74 3.83
CA ILE A 167 12.47 1.30 4.01
C ILE A 167 13.51 1.08 5.11
N THR A 168 13.10 0.51 6.23
CA THR A 168 14.01 0.12 7.31
C THR A 168 14.88 -1.06 6.87
N THR A 169 16.05 -1.22 7.48
CA THR A 169 16.98 -2.31 7.15
C THR A 169 16.34 -3.69 7.20
N GLY A 170 16.56 -4.49 6.16
CA GLY A 170 16.24 -5.91 6.12
C GLY A 170 14.80 -6.30 5.80
N LEU A 171 13.93 -5.34 5.51
CA LEU A 171 12.54 -5.61 5.12
C LEU A 171 12.35 -5.68 3.60
N ASN A 172 13.28 -5.10 2.82
CA ASN A 172 13.26 -5.02 1.36
C ASN A 172 11.98 -4.39 0.75
N GLN A 173 11.09 -3.86 1.57
CA GLN A 173 9.91 -3.12 1.17
C GLN A 173 9.42 -2.25 2.32
N THR A 174 8.61 -1.26 1.99
CA THR A 174 7.96 -0.41 3.01
C THR A 174 6.87 -1.18 3.75
N LEU A 175 6.74 -1.00 5.05
CA LEU A 175 5.62 -1.46 5.88
C LEU A 175 4.71 -0.28 6.18
N MET A 176 3.58 -0.18 5.48
CA MET A 176 2.68 0.97 5.63
C MET A 176 1.23 0.56 5.47
N GLY A 177 0.44 0.82 6.50
CA GLY A 177 -1.01 0.64 6.54
C GLY A 177 -1.80 1.78 5.88
N LEU A 178 -1.26 2.34 4.80
CA LEU A 178 -1.75 3.55 4.13
C LEU A 178 -1.91 3.28 2.63
N TRP A 179 -3.03 3.67 2.04
CA TRP A 179 -3.23 3.57 0.59
C TRP A 179 -4.22 4.61 0.10
N THR A 180 -4.14 4.97 -1.17
CA THR A 180 -5.03 5.95 -1.80
C THR A 180 -5.66 5.29 -3.00
N VAL A 181 -6.98 5.42 -3.14
CA VAL A 181 -7.69 4.86 -4.31
C VAL A 181 -7.25 5.64 -5.55
N PRO A 182 -6.76 4.98 -6.62
CA PRO A 182 -6.39 5.67 -7.86
C PRO A 182 -7.58 6.40 -8.51
N ALA A 183 -7.27 7.34 -9.40
CA ALA A 183 -8.28 8.00 -10.23
C ALA A 183 -9.03 6.97 -11.08
N ASN A 184 -10.32 7.21 -11.32
CA ASN A 184 -11.22 6.31 -12.05
C ASN A 184 -11.31 4.90 -11.44
N HIS A 185 -11.13 4.76 -10.12
CA HIS A 185 -11.35 3.49 -9.44
C HIS A 185 -12.21 3.68 -8.17
N THR A 186 -12.94 2.64 -7.79
CA THR A 186 -13.63 2.52 -6.49
C THR A 186 -13.07 1.32 -5.76
N ALA A 187 -12.70 1.50 -4.49
CA ALA A 187 -12.22 0.42 -3.64
C ALA A 187 -13.30 -0.08 -2.68
N PHE A 188 -13.23 -1.36 -2.34
CA PHE A 188 -14.15 -2.06 -1.45
C PHE A 188 -13.35 -2.85 -0.42
N ILE A 189 -13.27 -2.33 0.80
CA ILE A 189 -12.55 -2.99 1.89
C ILE A 189 -13.37 -4.16 2.41
N THR A 190 -12.80 -5.36 2.36
CA THR A 190 -13.45 -6.62 2.71
C THR A 190 -13.10 -7.10 4.10
N GLY A 191 -11.93 -6.71 4.60
CA GLY A 191 -11.51 -7.08 5.94
C GLY A 191 -10.40 -6.22 6.50
N LEU A 192 -10.30 -6.25 7.83
CA LEU A 192 -9.23 -5.65 8.62
C LEU A 192 -8.66 -6.69 9.56
N TYR A 193 -7.37 -6.56 9.81
CA TYR A 193 -6.66 -7.31 10.83
C TYR A 193 -5.79 -6.34 11.62
N ALA A 194 -5.75 -6.50 12.94
CA ALA A 194 -4.83 -5.77 13.80
C ALA A 194 -4.42 -6.65 14.97
N SER A 195 -3.16 -6.58 15.38
CA SER A 195 -2.67 -7.30 16.54
C SER A 195 -1.62 -6.52 17.31
N THR A 196 -1.61 -6.72 18.63
CA THR A 196 -0.55 -6.24 19.52
C THR A 196 -0.11 -7.38 20.43
N GLY A 197 1.20 -7.52 20.60
CA GLY A 197 1.78 -8.45 21.58
C GLY A 197 1.92 -7.85 22.98
N ILE A 198 1.53 -6.60 23.19
CA ILE A 198 1.79 -5.89 24.45
C ILE A 198 0.66 -6.18 25.47
N ALA A 199 0.99 -6.89 26.55
CA ALA A 199 0.01 -7.38 27.53
C ALA A 199 -0.46 -6.36 28.56
N ASN A 200 0.36 -5.34 28.86
CA ASN A 200 0.08 -4.36 29.91
C ASN A 200 -0.22 -2.96 29.35
N LYS A 201 -0.54 -2.88 28.06
CA LYS A 201 -0.84 -1.63 27.37
C LYS A 201 -2.02 -1.84 26.44
N THR A 202 -3.02 -0.99 26.60
CA THR A 202 -4.09 -0.87 25.61
C THR A 202 -3.53 -0.10 24.42
N THR A 203 -3.49 -0.75 23.27
CA THR A 203 -3.24 -0.11 21.99
C THR A 203 -4.58 0.07 21.29
N GLU A 204 -4.92 1.31 20.96
CA GLU A 204 -6.09 1.63 20.17
C GLU A 204 -5.71 1.52 18.69
N PHE A 205 -6.55 0.85 17.92
CA PHE A 205 -6.46 0.76 16.47
C PHE A 205 -7.62 1.53 15.86
N GLU A 206 -7.35 2.34 14.84
CA GLU A 206 -8.34 3.17 14.18
C GLU A 206 -8.18 3.08 12.66
N LEU A 207 -9.30 2.89 11.95
CA LEU A 207 -9.36 3.01 10.50
C LEU A 207 -9.96 4.37 10.15
N TYR A 208 -9.21 5.16 9.39
CA TYR A 208 -9.64 6.43 8.84
C TYR A 208 -9.77 6.37 7.32
N ILE A 209 -10.75 7.11 6.80
CA ILE A 209 -10.86 7.43 5.38
C ILE A 209 -10.94 8.94 5.24
N ARG A 210 -10.14 9.52 4.36
CA ARG A 210 -10.27 10.91 3.90
C ARG A 210 -10.87 10.90 2.50
N PRO A 211 -12.19 11.16 2.36
CA PRO A 211 -12.78 11.37 1.04
C PRO A 211 -12.08 12.53 0.31
N PHE A 212 -12.06 12.48 -1.02
CA PHE A 212 -11.40 13.50 -1.81
C PHE A 212 -11.98 14.91 -1.55
N GLY A 213 -11.13 15.84 -1.16
CA GLY A 213 -11.53 17.22 -0.80
C GLY A 213 -12.12 17.37 0.61
N GLU A 214 -12.15 16.31 1.42
CA GLU A 214 -12.67 16.32 2.78
C GLU A 214 -11.57 16.05 3.83
N LEU A 215 -11.97 15.98 5.10
CA LEU A 215 -11.12 15.63 6.23
C LEU A 215 -11.12 14.12 6.49
N PHE A 216 -10.13 13.63 7.25
CA PHE A 216 -10.13 12.25 7.74
C PHE A 216 -11.33 12.00 8.65
N GLN A 217 -12.05 10.91 8.37
CA GLN A 217 -13.22 10.47 9.09
C GLN A 217 -12.97 9.08 9.66
N LEU A 218 -13.19 8.91 10.98
CA LEU A 218 -13.09 7.63 11.65
C LEU A 218 -14.17 6.67 11.14
N LYS A 219 -13.77 5.44 10.80
CA LYS A 219 -14.68 4.40 10.28
C LYS A 219 -14.77 3.19 11.21
N GLN A 220 -13.69 2.85 11.90
CA GLN A 220 -13.64 1.80 12.92
C GLN A 220 -12.67 2.21 14.03
N LYS A 221 -12.96 1.80 15.26
CA LYS A 221 -12.07 1.95 16.41
C LYS A 221 -12.13 0.71 17.27
N TYR A 222 -10.98 0.20 17.68
CA TYR A 222 -10.87 -0.93 18.58
C TYR A 222 -9.79 -0.72 19.64
N HIS A 223 -9.96 -1.37 20.79
CA HIS A 223 -8.94 -1.44 21.83
C HIS A 223 -8.39 -2.86 21.88
N ILE A 224 -7.06 -3.00 21.87
CA ILE A 224 -6.37 -4.28 21.84
C ILE A 224 -5.36 -4.34 23.00
N ILE A 225 -5.35 -5.44 23.74
CA ILE A 225 -4.39 -5.74 24.81
C ILE A 225 -3.96 -7.20 24.59
N ALA A 226 -2.66 -7.45 24.35
CA ALA A 226 -2.10 -8.76 24.01
C ALA A 226 -3.08 -9.65 23.21
N GLY A 227 -3.48 -9.16 22.04
CA GLY A 227 -4.62 -9.73 21.34
C GLY A 227 -4.61 -9.42 19.86
N VAL A 228 -5.64 -9.95 19.21
CA VAL A 228 -5.86 -9.85 17.77
C VAL A 228 -7.30 -9.47 17.51
N ILE A 229 -7.50 -8.68 16.47
CA ILE A 229 -8.79 -8.34 15.92
C ILE A 229 -8.77 -8.78 14.46
N THR A 230 -9.80 -9.53 14.11
CA THR A 230 -10.12 -9.86 12.73
C THR A 230 -11.53 -9.36 12.48
N ARG A 231 -11.69 -8.43 11.54
CA ARG A 231 -12.98 -7.92 11.13
C ARG A 231 -13.19 -8.21 9.66
N SER A 232 -14.10 -9.12 9.37
CA SER A 232 -14.65 -9.29 8.01
C SER A 232 -15.88 -8.41 7.86
N PHE A 233 -16.03 -7.78 6.70
CA PHE A 233 -17.18 -6.97 6.36
C PHE A 233 -18.16 -7.78 5.50
N ASP A 234 -19.34 -8.08 6.03
CA ASP A 234 -20.43 -8.71 5.25
C ASP A 234 -20.86 -7.80 4.09
N LEU A 235 -20.79 -6.49 4.31
CA LEU A 235 -20.95 -5.44 3.31
C LEU A 235 -19.65 -4.65 3.24
N PRO A 236 -18.86 -4.78 2.16
CA PRO A 236 -17.59 -4.09 2.02
C PRO A 236 -17.70 -2.58 2.18
N LEU A 237 -16.72 -1.98 2.85
CA LEU A 237 -16.67 -0.53 3.01
C LEU A 237 -16.20 0.10 1.70
N LYS A 238 -17.12 0.78 1.01
CA LYS A 238 -16.86 1.48 -0.25
C LYS A 238 -16.03 2.75 -0.01
N VAL A 239 -15.01 2.95 -0.84
CA VAL A 239 -14.12 4.11 -0.84
C VAL A 239 -14.00 4.62 -2.27
N THR A 240 -14.36 5.87 -2.50
CA THR A 240 -14.33 6.49 -3.83
C THR A 240 -12.92 6.88 -4.26
N GLU A 241 -12.72 7.09 -5.56
CA GLU A 241 -11.43 7.53 -6.13
C GLU A 241 -10.79 8.68 -5.36
N LYS A 242 -9.45 8.73 -5.39
CA LYS A 242 -8.59 9.77 -4.79
C LYS A 242 -8.68 9.91 -3.28
N SER A 243 -9.52 9.11 -2.64
CA SER A 243 -9.68 9.09 -1.19
C SER A 243 -8.54 8.32 -0.55
N ASP A 244 -8.06 8.81 0.59
CA ASP A 244 -6.98 8.17 1.34
C ASP A 244 -7.54 7.27 2.43
N ILE A 245 -6.94 6.09 2.59
CA ILE A 245 -7.21 5.10 3.63
C ILE A 245 -5.99 5.08 4.53
N ALA A 246 -6.20 5.21 5.84
CA ALA A 246 -5.13 5.22 6.82
C ALA A 246 -5.50 4.39 8.05
N MET A 247 -4.59 3.50 8.46
CA MET A 247 -4.67 2.84 9.76
C MET A 247 -3.79 3.59 10.75
N ARG A 248 -4.35 3.90 11.92
CA ARG A 248 -3.71 4.65 13.00
C ARG A 248 -3.72 3.90 14.30
N ALA A 249 -2.79 4.27 15.18
CA ALA A 249 -2.76 3.74 16.52
C ALA A 249 -2.34 4.79 17.56
N THR A 250 -2.84 4.58 18.77
CA THR A 250 -2.38 5.22 20.00
C THR A 250 -2.17 4.14 21.06
N ALA A 251 -1.25 4.35 22.00
CA ALA A 251 -1.05 3.43 23.11
C ALA A 251 -1.17 4.18 24.43
N VAL A 252 -1.92 3.62 25.38
CA VAL A 252 -2.12 4.24 26.69
C VAL A 252 -0.77 4.40 27.40
N ALA A 253 -0.40 5.65 27.66
CA ALA A 253 0.91 6.04 28.22
C ALA A 253 2.12 5.58 27.38
N GLY A 254 1.93 5.37 26.07
CA GLY A 254 2.97 4.96 25.12
C GLY A 254 3.54 3.56 25.35
N GLY A 255 4.51 3.20 24.49
CA GLY A 255 5.19 1.91 24.52
C GLY A 255 4.33 0.76 23.99
N GLY A 256 3.38 1.07 23.11
CA GLY A 256 2.62 0.07 22.36
C GLY A 256 3.40 -0.42 21.14
N ALA A 257 2.89 -1.48 20.52
CA ALA A 257 3.34 -1.96 19.23
C ALA A 257 2.14 -2.55 18.52
N ILE A 258 2.04 -2.37 17.21
CA ILE A 258 0.89 -2.84 16.43
C ILE A 258 1.30 -3.27 15.03
N SER A 259 0.80 -4.43 14.63
CA SER A 259 0.75 -4.86 13.23
C SER A 259 -0.68 -4.73 12.75
N ALA A 260 -0.91 -4.21 11.56
CA ALA A 260 -2.24 -4.14 10.99
C ALA A 260 -2.24 -4.34 9.47
N SER A 261 -3.35 -4.84 8.96
CA SER A 261 -3.59 -5.00 7.52
C SER A 261 -5.06 -4.76 7.18
N PHE A 262 -5.30 -4.45 5.91
CA PHE A 262 -6.61 -4.47 5.32
C PHE A 262 -6.56 -5.15 3.95
N ASP A 263 -7.66 -5.84 3.65
CA ASP A 263 -7.91 -6.48 2.37
C ASP A 263 -8.96 -5.69 1.62
N LEU A 264 -8.73 -5.46 0.33
CA LEU A 264 -9.71 -4.84 -0.54
C LEU A 264 -9.59 -5.38 -1.96
N TRP A 265 -10.64 -5.19 -2.74
CA TRP A 265 -10.48 -5.09 -4.19
C TRP A 265 -10.80 -3.66 -4.62
N TYR A 266 -10.31 -3.26 -5.78
CA TYR A 266 -10.68 -2.00 -6.41
C TYR A 266 -11.00 -2.24 -7.88
N GLU A 267 -11.96 -1.49 -8.40
CA GLU A 267 -12.49 -1.65 -9.76
C GLU A 267 -12.63 -0.31 -10.48
N LYS A 268 -12.63 -0.31 -11.81
CA LYS A 268 -12.86 0.89 -12.64
C LYS A 268 -14.35 1.16 -12.88
#